data_AF-A0A3N5PI06-F1
#
_entry.id   AF-A0A3N5PI06-F1
#
_cell.length_a   1.000
_cell.length_b   1.000
_cell.length_c   1.000
_cell.angle_alpha   90.00
_cell.angle_beta   90.00
_cell.angle_gamma   90.00
#
_symmetry.space_group_name_H-M   'P 1'
#
loop_
_entity.id
_entity.type
_entity.pdbx_description
1 polymer ?
#
loop_
_entity_poly.entity_id
_entity_poly.type
_entity_poly.pdbx_seq_one_letter_code
_entity_poly.pdbx_strand_id
1 'polypeptide(L)'
;MKLLQLAFIVLFFITHNIFAQDYTQYVDPFIGTGLNGHTYPGATVPFGMVQLSPDNGKSGWEYSSGYHYSDSIIVGFSHTHLSGTGIGDLCDIQFMPATFLNNISDEEIIRQKFISKFDHQNEKASVGYYTVLLKDYHITSELTAALRSGLQKHIFNKDGKEFVQLDLGYSKNWDDPTETFIKIIDDHTIGGYRYSTGWAKDQRVYFYTQFSKPIAKSFLIQDSAYIKTLNEVIGKTTRAIFQFDLKTNSELLIKTGISSVSIENAKLNLENDIEDWDFNKLKNAATFQWNKELSKIEVKSSNKNYLNTFYTALYRSMLAPIVFSDINGEYKGADDKIHKAKDYTKYSIFSLWDTFRAEHPLFTIVQPERVNDMINSMLSHYNEYGLLPVWELLGNETGTMIGYHAIPVITDAILKGFNGFDINLAYDAMKISAIQDHLGLNSYKSLGYVADDKEVESVSKTLEYAYDDWCIAQVAKYLGKDEDYRYFSIRSEHYRNLFDPSSNFMRAKTSDGKWKVPFNPVYSEHRNHEYTEGTAWQYSWFVPHDVEGLISLFESKEKFIEKLDSLFITSSKLEGPNPSNDISGMIGQYA
;
A
#
# COMPACT_ATOMS: atom_id res chain seq x y z
N MET A 1 50.56 -18.27 -58.44
CA MET A 1 51.54 -18.42 -57.35
C MET A 1 51.44 -17.18 -56.47
N LYS A 2 50.87 -17.32 -55.26
CA LYS A 2 50.80 -16.31 -54.17
C LYS A 2 49.94 -15.07 -54.50
N LEU A 3 49.03 -14.53 -53.69
CA LEU A 3 48.67 -14.63 -52.27
C LEU A 3 47.18 -14.20 -52.19
N LEU A 4 46.25 -14.88 -51.53
CA LEU A 4 46.11 -14.97 -50.06
C LEU A 4 46.17 -13.58 -49.39
N GLN A 5 45.06 -12.84 -49.40
CA GLN A 5 44.62 -11.92 -48.33
C GLN A 5 43.44 -11.07 -48.85
N LEU A 6 42.23 -11.63 -48.89
CA LEU A 6 41.02 -10.84 -48.62
C LEU A 6 39.84 -11.74 -48.21
N ALA A 7 40.15 -12.88 -47.58
CA ALA A 7 39.23 -13.58 -46.71
C ALA A 7 39.54 -13.07 -45.29
N PHE A 8 38.85 -12.01 -44.85
CA PHE A 8 38.56 -11.69 -43.43
C PHE A 8 37.80 -10.36 -43.31
N ILE A 9 36.80 -10.14 -44.15
CA ILE A 9 35.67 -9.26 -43.79
C ILE A 9 34.39 -10.08 -44.06
N VAL A 10 34.36 -11.28 -43.48
CA VAL A 10 33.09 -11.75 -42.92
C VAL A 10 32.81 -10.73 -41.82
N LEU A 11 31.90 -9.82 -42.12
CA LEU A 11 31.27 -8.96 -41.14
C LEU A 11 30.68 -9.92 -40.09
N PHE A 12 31.49 -10.21 -39.09
CA PHE A 12 31.05 -10.60 -37.77
C PHE A 12 30.21 -9.41 -37.32
N PHE A 13 28.94 -9.37 -37.73
CA PHE A 13 27.90 -8.93 -36.83
C PHE A 13 28.01 -9.87 -35.64
N ILE A 14 28.95 -9.58 -34.74
CA ILE A 14 28.77 -9.86 -33.35
C ILE A 14 27.52 -9.04 -33.04
N THR A 15 26.36 -9.69 -33.17
CA THR A 15 25.22 -9.40 -32.32
C THR A 15 25.77 -9.52 -30.92
N HIS A 16 26.39 -8.43 -30.43
CA HIS A 16 26.36 -8.15 -29.02
C HIS A 16 24.87 -8.02 -28.78
N ASN A 17 24.23 -9.13 -28.42
CA ASN A 17 23.14 -9.10 -27.48
C ASN A 17 23.74 -8.34 -26.30
N ILE A 18 23.64 -7.01 -26.34
CA ILE A 18 23.72 -6.20 -25.15
C ILE A 18 22.57 -6.76 -24.34
N PHE A 19 22.87 -7.72 -23.48
CA PHE A 19 21.94 -8.10 -22.44
C PHE A 19 21.66 -6.78 -21.73
N ALA A 20 20.46 -6.24 -21.94
CA ALA A 20 20.01 -5.10 -21.19
C ALA A 20 20.26 -5.43 -19.71
N GLN A 21 20.84 -4.50 -18.97
CA GLN A 21 21.12 -4.72 -17.56
C GLN A 21 19.81 -5.14 -16.88
N ASP A 22 19.83 -6.33 -16.28
CA ASP A 22 18.68 -6.86 -15.54
C ASP A 22 18.83 -6.46 -14.08
N TYR A 23 18.11 -5.43 -13.67
CA TYR A 23 18.08 -4.95 -12.29
C TYR A 23 17.16 -5.78 -11.41
N THR A 24 16.25 -6.55 -12.01
CA THR A 24 15.27 -7.36 -11.28
C THR A 24 15.93 -8.47 -10.47
N GLN A 25 17.09 -8.95 -10.91
CA GLN A 25 17.89 -9.96 -10.20
C GLN A 25 18.35 -9.52 -8.80
N TYR A 26 18.34 -8.22 -8.50
CA TYR A 26 18.73 -7.68 -7.20
C TYR A 26 17.54 -7.52 -6.25
N VAL A 27 16.31 -7.65 -6.73
CA VAL A 27 15.13 -7.50 -5.87
C VAL A 27 14.85 -8.80 -5.13
N ASP A 28 14.68 -8.71 -3.82
CA ASP A 28 14.23 -9.81 -2.97
C ASP A 28 12.89 -9.44 -2.29
N PRO A 29 11.75 -9.95 -2.82
CA PRO A 29 10.44 -9.67 -2.25
C PRO A 29 10.24 -10.19 -0.81
N PHE A 30 11.09 -11.08 -0.30
CA PHE A 30 10.98 -11.57 1.07
C PHE A 30 11.57 -10.62 2.12
N ILE A 31 12.49 -9.73 1.75
CA ILE A 31 12.94 -8.69 2.69
C ILE A 31 11.68 -7.93 3.16
N GLY A 32 11.58 -7.59 4.44
CA GLY A 32 10.41 -6.87 5.00
C GLY A 32 9.15 -7.71 5.23
N THR A 33 9.11 -8.98 4.80
CA THR A 33 7.96 -9.88 5.06
C THR A 33 7.98 -10.50 6.47
N GLY A 34 9.04 -10.29 7.25
CA GLY A 34 9.11 -10.67 8.66
C GLY A 34 9.52 -9.50 9.53
N LEU A 35 9.50 -9.70 10.86
CA LEU A 35 9.65 -8.60 11.82
C LEU A 35 8.55 -7.54 11.56
N ASN A 36 8.90 -6.26 11.63
CA ASN A 36 7.95 -5.15 11.61
C ASN A 36 7.84 -4.49 10.22
N GLY A 37 8.22 -5.20 9.15
CA GLY A 37 8.22 -4.62 7.80
C GLY A 37 6.86 -4.67 7.09
N HIS A 38 6.03 -5.66 7.44
CA HIS A 38 4.67 -5.88 6.91
C HIS A 38 4.55 -5.79 5.38
N THR A 39 5.51 -6.34 4.63
CA THR A 39 5.38 -6.44 3.17
C THR A 39 4.82 -7.80 2.76
N TYR A 40 4.46 -7.96 1.49
CA TYR A 40 4.02 -9.24 0.92
C TYR A 40 4.99 -9.73 -0.17
N PRO A 41 5.19 -11.05 -0.34
CA PRO A 41 6.08 -11.61 -1.36
C PRO A 41 5.41 -11.86 -2.72
N GLY A 42 4.10 -11.64 -2.81
CA GLY A 42 3.28 -11.93 -3.98
C GLY A 42 3.63 -11.16 -5.25
N ALA A 43 3.02 -11.59 -6.36
CA ALA A 43 3.22 -11.00 -7.66
C ALA A 43 2.38 -9.73 -7.85
N THR A 44 3.03 -8.66 -8.29
CA THR A 44 2.39 -7.43 -8.74
C THR A 44 3.25 -6.75 -9.82
N VAL A 45 2.70 -5.75 -10.50
CA VAL A 45 3.41 -4.87 -11.45
C VAL A 45 3.57 -3.48 -10.83
N PRO A 46 4.44 -2.60 -11.34
CA PRO A 46 4.60 -1.26 -10.78
C PRO A 46 3.25 -0.53 -10.68
N PHE A 47 2.90 -0.05 -9.48
CA PHE A 47 1.64 0.64 -9.17
C PHE A 47 0.37 -0.18 -9.53
N GLY A 48 0.47 -1.51 -9.52
CA GLY A 48 -0.61 -2.41 -9.92
C GLY A 48 -1.79 -2.43 -8.95
N MET A 49 -3.01 -2.48 -9.49
CA MET A 49 -4.25 -2.66 -8.73
C MET A 49 -4.34 -4.05 -8.09
N VAL A 50 -3.70 -5.06 -8.71
CA VAL A 50 -3.63 -6.43 -8.18
C VAL A 50 -2.30 -6.66 -7.46
N GLN A 51 -2.38 -7.18 -6.24
CA GLN A 51 -1.27 -7.69 -5.45
C GLN A 51 -1.54 -9.16 -5.15
N LEU A 52 -1.24 -10.07 -6.09
CA LEU A 52 -1.59 -11.49 -5.98
C LEU A 52 -0.59 -12.23 -5.08
N SER A 53 -0.96 -12.49 -3.83
CA SER A 53 -0.05 -12.95 -2.77
C SER A 53 -0.64 -14.09 -1.92
N PRO A 54 0.20 -14.96 -1.31
CA PRO A 54 -0.25 -15.89 -0.27
C PRO A 54 -0.75 -15.21 1.00
N ASP A 55 -1.75 -15.83 1.64
CA ASP A 55 -2.29 -15.47 2.96
C ASP A 55 -1.95 -16.56 4.00
N ASN A 56 -1.46 -16.19 5.18
CA ASN A 56 -1.13 -17.16 6.24
C ASN A 56 -2.29 -17.52 7.17
N GLY A 57 -3.40 -16.77 7.15
CA GLY A 57 -4.60 -17.05 7.95
C GLY A 57 -4.53 -16.62 9.42
N LYS A 58 -3.45 -15.97 9.86
CA LYS A 58 -3.35 -15.35 11.18
C LYS A 58 -3.68 -13.86 11.11
N SER A 59 -4.31 -13.35 12.16
CA SER A 59 -4.54 -11.92 12.38
C SER A 59 -3.58 -11.38 13.43
N GLY A 60 -3.29 -10.09 13.35
CA GLY A 60 -2.38 -9.35 14.22
C GLY A 60 -1.65 -8.27 13.44
N TRP A 61 -1.06 -7.32 14.17
CA TRP A 61 -0.29 -6.20 13.60
C TRP A 61 0.84 -6.67 12.66
N GLU A 62 1.57 -7.74 13.05
CA GLU A 62 2.63 -8.37 12.23
C GLU A 62 2.12 -8.93 10.88
N TYR A 63 0.82 -9.21 10.77
CA TYR A 63 0.17 -9.85 9.61
C TYR A 63 -0.67 -8.84 8.82
N SER A 64 -0.35 -7.54 8.91
CA SER A 64 -1.10 -6.47 8.21
C SER A 64 -1.15 -6.70 6.69
N SER A 65 -0.06 -7.18 6.08
CA SER A 65 0.01 -7.57 4.67
C SER A 65 -0.56 -8.95 4.34
N GLY A 66 -1.03 -9.73 5.33
CA GLY A 66 -1.60 -11.07 5.12
C GLY A 66 -0.55 -12.19 5.13
N TYR A 67 0.73 -11.83 5.02
CA TYR A 67 1.85 -12.75 5.06
C TYR A 67 2.87 -12.31 6.12
N HIS A 68 3.41 -13.27 6.87
CA HIS A 68 4.56 -13.10 7.74
C HIS A 68 5.54 -14.27 7.56
N TYR A 69 6.81 -13.95 7.34
CA TYR A 69 7.86 -14.93 7.01
C TYR A 69 8.05 -16.02 8.07
N SER A 70 7.67 -15.79 9.34
CA SER A 70 7.78 -16.82 10.36
C SER A 70 6.67 -17.88 10.31
N ASP A 71 5.66 -17.72 9.44
CA ASP A 71 4.57 -18.68 9.35
C ASP A 71 4.96 -19.95 8.58
N SER A 72 4.12 -20.97 8.69
CA SER A 72 4.28 -22.27 8.04
C SER A 72 2.99 -22.78 7.41
N ILE A 73 1.95 -21.93 7.37
CA ILE A 73 0.62 -22.24 6.84
C ILE A 73 0.24 -21.22 5.77
N ILE A 74 -0.40 -21.69 4.70
CA ILE A 74 -1.11 -20.88 3.70
C ILE A 74 -2.59 -21.30 3.71
N VAL A 75 -3.49 -20.31 3.73
CA VAL A 75 -4.95 -20.51 3.65
C VAL A 75 -5.53 -20.13 2.30
N GLY A 76 -4.76 -19.42 1.47
CA GLY A 76 -5.15 -19.10 0.10
C GLY A 76 -4.23 -18.07 -0.54
N PHE A 77 -4.63 -17.62 -1.74
CA PHE A 77 -3.99 -16.58 -2.52
C PHE A 77 -5.05 -15.54 -2.89
N SER A 78 -4.96 -14.34 -2.30
CA SER A 78 -5.89 -13.23 -2.55
C SER A 78 -5.27 -12.17 -3.47
N HIS A 79 -6.10 -11.28 -4.02
CA HIS A 79 -5.75 -10.37 -5.11
C HIS A 79 -5.43 -8.94 -4.66
N THR A 80 -5.63 -8.60 -3.38
CA THR A 80 -5.46 -7.25 -2.85
C THR A 80 -4.70 -7.27 -1.53
N HIS A 81 -3.67 -6.44 -1.39
CA HIS A 81 -2.82 -6.38 -0.20
C HIS A 81 -2.24 -4.97 0.02
N LEU A 82 -2.05 -4.62 1.29
CA LEU A 82 -1.31 -3.44 1.71
C LEU A 82 0.15 -3.82 1.98
N SER A 83 1.07 -2.91 1.64
CA SER A 83 2.51 -3.09 1.86
C SER A 83 3.01 -2.07 2.88
N GLY A 84 3.56 -2.55 4.00
CA GLY A 84 4.21 -1.73 5.01
C GLY A 84 3.28 -0.99 5.96
N THR A 85 1.98 -1.29 5.97
CA THR A 85 1.01 -0.60 6.85
C THR A 85 1.02 -1.17 8.28
N GLY A 86 0.72 -0.32 9.26
CA GLY A 86 0.48 -0.71 10.66
C GLY A 86 -0.96 -1.13 10.97
N ILE A 87 -1.85 -1.06 9.98
CA ILE A 87 -3.24 -1.51 10.05
C ILE A 87 -3.48 -2.46 8.88
N GLY A 88 -4.09 -3.60 9.17
CA GLY A 88 -4.43 -4.62 8.18
C GLY A 88 -5.85 -4.47 7.65
N ASP A 89 -5.98 -4.55 6.34
CA ASP A 89 -7.23 -4.59 5.57
C ASP A 89 -6.99 -5.44 4.30
N LEU A 90 -7.95 -5.46 3.36
CA LEU A 90 -7.88 -6.16 2.07
C LEU A 90 -7.87 -7.71 2.19
N CYS A 91 -7.05 -8.41 1.39
CA CYS A 91 -7.08 -9.86 1.17
C CYS A 91 -8.37 -10.37 0.49
N ASP A 92 -8.81 -9.64 -0.52
CA ASP A 92 -10.03 -9.92 -1.26
C ASP A 92 -9.83 -10.97 -2.36
N ILE A 93 -10.91 -11.70 -2.65
CA ILE A 93 -10.99 -12.67 -3.75
C ILE A 93 -9.91 -13.76 -3.57
N GLN A 94 -10.04 -14.54 -2.49
CA GLN A 94 -9.07 -15.57 -2.11
C GLN A 94 -9.37 -16.92 -2.78
N PHE A 95 -8.40 -17.45 -3.51
CA PHE A 95 -8.46 -18.82 -4.06
C PHE A 95 -7.50 -19.76 -3.34
N MET A 96 -7.92 -20.99 -3.10
CA MET A 96 -7.05 -22.04 -2.52
C MET A 96 -7.26 -23.38 -3.24
N PRO A 97 -6.25 -23.90 -3.95
CA PRO A 97 -6.32 -25.22 -4.57
C PRO A 97 -6.08 -26.33 -3.53
N ALA A 98 -6.71 -27.49 -3.70
CA ALA A 98 -6.55 -28.64 -2.83
C ALA A 98 -6.76 -29.96 -3.57
N THR A 99 -6.06 -31.00 -3.12
CA THR A 99 -6.25 -32.39 -3.57
C THR A 99 -6.72 -33.24 -2.41
N PHE A 100 -7.85 -33.93 -2.58
CA PHE A 100 -8.39 -34.86 -1.58
C PHE A 100 -8.44 -36.29 -2.12
N LEU A 101 -8.64 -37.26 -1.23
CA LEU A 101 -8.74 -38.68 -1.59
C LEU A 101 -9.94 -38.94 -2.51
N ASN A 102 -9.80 -39.89 -3.45
CA ASN A 102 -10.84 -40.21 -4.43
C ASN A 102 -12.19 -40.63 -3.81
N ASN A 103 -12.18 -41.20 -2.61
CA ASN A 103 -13.37 -41.64 -1.91
C ASN A 103 -14.03 -40.55 -1.05
N ILE A 104 -13.53 -39.30 -1.04
CA ILE A 104 -14.16 -38.21 -0.32
C ILE A 104 -15.57 -37.95 -0.89
N SER A 105 -16.55 -37.87 0.01
CA SER A 105 -17.93 -37.54 -0.30
C SER A 105 -18.12 -36.03 -0.47
N ASP A 106 -19.23 -35.65 -1.12
CA ASP A 106 -19.63 -34.26 -1.27
C ASP A 106 -19.84 -33.55 0.09
N GLU A 107 -20.43 -34.24 1.06
CA GLU A 107 -20.68 -33.67 2.38
C GLU A 107 -19.39 -33.45 3.17
N GLU A 108 -18.40 -34.33 2.99
CA GLU A 108 -17.09 -34.18 3.61
C GLU A 108 -16.33 -33.01 3.01
N ILE A 109 -16.27 -32.88 1.68
CA ILE A 109 -15.53 -31.78 1.03
C ILE A 109 -16.10 -30.40 1.40
N ILE A 110 -17.42 -30.25 1.50
CA ILE A 110 -18.08 -29.00 1.91
C ILE A 110 -17.65 -28.56 3.32
N ARG A 111 -17.30 -29.51 4.20
CA ARG A 111 -16.89 -29.26 5.59
C ARG A 111 -15.38 -29.14 5.76
N GLN A 112 -14.59 -29.42 4.74
CA GLN A 112 -13.13 -29.36 4.83
C GLN A 112 -12.64 -27.92 4.97
N LYS A 113 -11.53 -27.78 5.68
CA LYS A 113 -10.74 -26.54 5.67
C LYS A 113 -9.70 -26.64 4.57
N PHE A 114 -9.63 -25.61 3.74
CA PHE A 114 -8.64 -25.48 2.67
C PHE A 114 -7.42 -24.77 3.23
N ILE A 115 -6.48 -25.53 3.77
CA ILE A 115 -5.30 -25.02 4.47
C ILE A 115 -4.15 -25.97 4.16
N SER A 116 -2.97 -25.44 3.85
CA SER A 116 -1.78 -26.26 3.62
C SER A 116 -0.58 -25.72 4.38
N LYS A 117 0.24 -26.63 4.89
CA LYS A 117 1.61 -26.33 5.27
C LYS A 117 2.45 -25.96 4.06
N PHE A 118 3.45 -25.11 4.28
CA PHE A 118 4.52 -24.80 3.33
C PHE A 118 5.87 -24.68 4.06
N ASP A 119 6.96 -24.50 3.31
CA ASP A 119 8.26 -24.12 3.85
C ASP A 119 9.03 -23.26 2.83
N HIS A 120 9.93 -22.41 3.33
CA HIS A 120 10.71 -21.50 2.48
C HIS A 120 11.73 -22.20 1.57
N GLN A 121 12.02 -23.49 1.77
CA GLN A 121 12.90 -24.23 0.85
C GLN A 121 12.19 -24.50 -0.48
N ASN A 122 10.86 -24.62 -0.44
CA ASN A 122 10.00 -24.82 -1.59
C ASN A 122 9.14 -23.58 -1.90
N GLU A 123 9.62 -22.41 -1.53
CA GLU A 123 9.00 -21.11 -1.79
C GLU A 123 10.03 -20.21 -2.48
N LYS A 124 9.60 -19.47 -3.51
CA LYS A 124 10.44 -18.50 -4.21
C LYS A 124 9.62 -17.31 -4.65
N ALA A 125 10.24 -16.13 -4.60
CA ALA A 125 9.67 -14.90 -5.11
C ALA A 125 10.71 -14.15 -5.95
N SER A 126 10.23 -13.46 -6.98
CA SER A 126 10.97 -12.50 -7.80
C SER A 126 9.99 -11.44 -8.28
N VAL A 127 10.46 -10.33 -8.86
CA VAL A 127 9.53 -9.28 -9.33
C VAL A 127 8.47 -9.85 -10.29
N GLY A 128 7.20 -9.57 -10.01
CA GLY A 128 6.07 -10.05 -10.80
C GLY A 128 5.80 -11.56 -10.74
N TYR A 129 6.44 -12.32 -9.83
CA TYR A 129 6.28 -13.77 -9.73
C TYR A 129 6.47 -14.32 -8.31
N TYR A 130 5.57 -15.22 -7.92
CA TYR A 130 5.69 -15.99 -6.67
C TYR A 130 5.40 -17.47 -6.94
N THR A 131 6.05 -18.37 -6.20
CA THR A 131 5.73 -19.80 -6.22
C THR A 131 5.94 -20.47 -4.88
N VAL A 132 5.08 -21.45 -4.58
CA VAL A 132 5.18 -22.27 -3.38
C VAL A 132 4.65 -23.68 -3.61
N LEU A 133 5.24 -24.65 -2.91
CA LEU A 133 4.68 -25.99 -2.76
C LEU A 133 3.71 -26.04 -1.57
N LEU A 134 2.44 -26.29 -1.85
CA LEU A 134 1.42 -26.62 -0.84
C LEU A 134 1.60 -28.09 -0.43
N LYS A 135 2.32 -28.32 0.67
CA LYS A 135 2.82 -29.64 1.07
C LYS A 135 1.72 -30.66 1.34
N ASP A 136 0.61 -30.23 1.95
CA ASP A 136 -0.44 -31.15 2.34
C ASP A 136 -1.18 -31.69 1.11
N TYR A 137 -1.28 -30.88 0.05
CA TYR A 137 -1.96 -31.23 -1.20
C TYR A 137 -1.01 -31.68 -2.32
N HIS A 138 0.30 -31.47 -2.16
CA HIS A 138 1.33 -31.70 -3.19
C HIS A 138 1.06 -30.88 -4.47
N ILE A 139 0.61 -29.63 -4.29
CA ILE A 139 0.29 -28.72 -5.39
C ILE A 139 1.38 -27.64 -5.45
N THR A 140 2.01 -27.49 -6.61
CA THR A 140 2.85 -26.32 -6.87
C THR A 140 1.96 -25.19 -7.35
N SER A 141 1.94 -24.07 -6.63
CA SER A 141 1.22 -22.87 -7.04
C SER A 141 2.22 -21.82 -7.54
N GLU A 142 1.89 -21.21 -8.67
CA GLU A 142 2.65 -20.14 -9.30
C GLU A 142 1.71 -18.95 -9.56
N LEU A 143 2.16 -17.74 -9.23
CA LEU A 143 1.38 -16.51 -9.32
C LEU A 143 2.12 -15.49 -10.19
N THR A 144 1.39 -14.79 -11.06
CA THR A 144 1.85 -13.59 -11.74
C THR A 144 0.70 -12.60 -11.90
N ALA A 145 0.99 -11.35 -12.24
CA ALA A 145 -0.02 -10.29 -12.30
C ALA A 145 0.20 -9.36 -13.50
N ALA A 146 -0.91 -8.80 -13.95
CA ALA A 146 -1.01 -7.62 -14.81
C ALA A 146 -1.44 -6.41 -13.96
N LEU A 147 -1.83 -5.31 -14.62
CA LEU A 147 -2.15 -4.06 -13.94
C LEU A 147 -3.42 -4.16 -13.07
N ARG A 148 -4.46 -4.85 -13.53
CA ARG A 148 -5.79 -5.01 -12.90
C ARG A 148 -6.27 -6.45 -12.81
N SER A 149 -5.40 -7.40 -13.16
CA SER A 149 -5.74 -8.82 -13.25
C SER A 149 -4.60 -9.71 -12.75
N GLY A 150 -4.95 -10.83 -12.13
CA GLY A 150 -4.02 -11.86 -11.67
C GLY A 150 -4.13 -13.15 -12.49
N LEU A 151 -3.04 -13.91 -12.57
CA LEU A 151 -3.01 -15.25 -13.16
C LEU A 151 -2.35 -16.22 -12.18
N GLN A 152 -3.11 -17.25 -11.81
CA GLN A 152 -2.65 -18.37 -10.99
C GLN A 152 -2.44 -19.59 -11.89
N LYS A 153 -1.40 -20.37 -11.62
CA LYS A 153 -1.16 -21.69 -12.21
C LYS A 153 -0.92 -22.68 -11.10
N HIS A 154 -1.71 -23.75 -11.07
CA HIS A 154 -1.63 -24.81 -10.07
C HIS A 154 -1.32 -26.14 -10.75
N ILE A 155 -0.25 -26.80 -10.29
CA ILE A 155 0.20 -28.10 -10.79
C ILE A 155 -0.14 -29.16 -9.75
N PHE A 156 -1.08 -30.06 -10.07
CA PHE A 156 -1.57 -31.09 -9.17
C PHE A 156 -0.71 -32.36 -9.27
N ASN A 157 0.30 -32.50 -8.39
CA ASN A 157 1.33 -33.54 -8.52
C ASN A 157 0.97 -34.88 -7.86
N LYS A 158 -0.28 -35.05 -7.41
CA LYS A 158 -0.73 -36.23 -6.67
C LYS A 158 -2.11 -36.66 -7.16
N ASP A 159 -2.31 -37.97 -7.27
CA ASP A 159 -3.60 -38.57 -7.58
C ASP A 159 -4.66 -38.22 -6.52
N GLY A 160 -5.84 -37.81 -6.96
CA GLY A 160 -6.96 -37.50 -6.08
C GLY A 160 -8.13 -36.88 -6.83
N LYS A 161 -9.02 -36.24 -6.07
CA LYS A 161 -9.98 -35.26 -6.61
C LYS A 161 -9.41 -33.86 -6.43
N GLU A 162 -9.37 -33.10 -7.51
CA GLU A 162 -8.83 -31.75 -7.56
C GLU A 162 -9.93 -30.71 -7.34
N PHE A 163 -9.67 -29.81 -6.38
CA PHE A 163 -10.60 -28.74 -6.05
C PHE A 163 -9.90 -27.38 -6.01
N VAL A 164 -10.68 -26.34 -6.24
CA VAL A 164 -10.33 -24.95 -5.91
C VAL A 164 -11.46 -24.35 -5.10
N GLN A 165 -11.14 -23.78 -3.94
CA GLN A 165 -12.07 -22.97 -3.15
C GLN A 165 -11.88 -21.50 -3.51
N LEU A 166 -12.98 -20.78 -3.80
CA LEU A 166 -13.09 -19.34 -3.67
C LEU A 166 -13.74 -19.02 -2.33
N ASP A 167 -13.06 -18.24 -1.49
CA ASP A 167 -13.58 -17.79 -0.20
C ASP A 167 -13.74 -16.26 -0.18
N LEU A 168 -14.98 -15.77 -0.33
CA LEU A 168 -15.28 -14.33 -0.19
C LEU A 168 -15.56 -13.94 1.26
N GLY A 169 -15.78 -14.93 2.13
CA GLY A 169 -15.94 -14.74 3.56
C GLY A 169 -14.63 -14.67 4.33
N TYR A 170 -13.48 -14.91 3.66
CA TYR A 170 -12.18 -14.70 4.26
C TYR A 170 -12.03 -13.25 4.70
N SER A 171 -11.60 -13.07 5.95
CA SER A 171 -11.28 -11.77 6.53
C SER A 171 -10.17 -11.93 7.56
N LYS A 172 -9.45 -10.85 7.80
CA LYS A 172 -8.36 -10.78 8.78
C LYS A 172 -8.32 -9.41 9.43
N ASN A 173 -7.66 -9.33 10.58
CA ASN A 173 -7.40 -8.07 11.27
C ASN A 173 -8.70 -7.28 11.53
N TRP A 174 -8.84 -6.08 10.96
CA TRP A 174 -9.99 -5.20 11.17
C TRP A 174 -11.05 -5.31 10.07
N ASP A 175 -10.84 -6.13 9.04
CA ASP A 175 -11.78 -6.34 7.94
C ASP A 175 -12.88 -7.37 8.32
N ASP A 176 -14.12 -7.08 7.89
CA ASP A 176 -15.30 -7.95 8.02
C ASP A 176 -16.20 -7.81 6.77
N PRO A 177 -16.59 -8.92 6.11
CA PRO A 177 -17.47 -8.85 4.96
C PRO A 177 -18.88 -8.39 5.38
N THR A 178 -19.48 -7.50 4.59
CA THR A 178 -20.83 -6.99 4.81
C THR A 178 -21.84 -7.67 3.89
N GLU A 179 -21.44 -7.94 2.65
CA GLU A 179 -22.21 -8.70 1.67
C GLU A 179 -21.24 -9.31 0.63
N THR A 180 -21.51 -10.53 0.22
CA THR A 180 -20.71 -11.26 -0.76
C THR A 180 -21.63 -11.98 -1.74
N PHE A 181 -21.20 -12.07 -2.99
CA PHE A 181 -21.96 -12.66 -4.07
C PHE A 181 -21.06 -13.46 -4.99
N ILE A 182 -21.50 -14.67 -5.34
CA ILE A 182 -20.84 -15.54 -6.33
C ILE A 182 -21.89 -16.00 -7.33
N LYS A 183 -21.56 -15.93 -8.61
CA LYS A 183 -22.34 -16.47 -9.72
C LYS A 183 -21.48 -17.31 -10.64
N ILE A 184 -21.95 -18.51 -10.93
CA ILE A 184 -21.44 -19.38 -11.98
C ILE A 184 -22.11 -18.96 -13.29
N ILE A 185 -21.31 -18.41 -14.20
CA ILE A 185 -21.76 -17.87 -15.49
C ILE A 185 -21.86 -18.99 -16.51
N ASP A 186 -20.82 -19.83 -16.59
CA ASP A 186 -20.74 -21.02 -17.42
C ASP A 186 -19.76 -22.03 -16.80
N ASP A 187 -19.39 -23.08 -17.55
CA ASP A 187 -18.50 -24.13 -17.08
C ASP A 187 -17.03 -23.69 -16.96
N HIS A 188 -16.65 -22.51 -17.43
CA HIS A 188 -15.29 -21.97 -17.29
C HIS A 188 -15.24 -20.63 -16.56
N THR A 189 -16.39 -20.04 -16.22
CA THR A 189 -16.46 -18.63 -15.84
C THR A 189 -17.33 -18.43 -14.60
N ILE A 190 -16.81 -17.62 -13.67
CA ILE A 190 -17.55 -17.11 -12.52
C ILE A 190 -17.41 -15.59 -12.42
N GLY A 191 -18.36 -14.94 -11.77
CA GLY A 191 -18.28 -13.52 -11.43
C GLY A 191 -18.98 -13.24 -10.11
N GLY A 192 -18.70 -12.10 -9.52
CA GLY A 192 -19.29 -11.74 -8.24
C GLY A 192 -18.69 -10.51 -7.60
N TYR A 193 -18.94 -10.35 -6.30
CA TYR A 193 -18.38 -9.25 -5.52
C TYR A 193 -18.20 -9.61 -4.04
N ARG A 194 -17.31 -8.87 -3.40
CA ARG A 194 -17.12 -8.80 -1.95
C ARG A 194 -17.23 -7.34 -1.53
N TYR A 195 -18.17 -7.06 -0.63
CA TYR A 195 -18.24 -5.81 0.10
C TYR A 195 -17.81 -6.06 1.53
N SER A 196 -17.06 -5.11 2.09
CA SER A 196 -16.55 -5.22 3.45
C SER A 196 -16.48 -3.86 4.15
N THR A 197 -16.35 -3.93 5.47
CA THR A 197 -16.02 -2.80 6.34
C THR A 197 -14.75 -3.15 7.10
N GLY A 198 -13.92 -2.14 7.35
CA GLY A 198 -12.71 -2.29 8.15
C GLY A 198 -12.06 -0.93 8.34
N TRP A 199 -10.78 -0.82 7.97
CA TRP A 199 -10.10 0.47 7.87
C TRP A 199 -10.68 1.28 6.70
N ALA A 200 -10.93 0.63 5.56
CA ALA A 200 -11.84 1.11 4.53
C ALA A 200 -13.29 0.91 4.99
N LYS A 201 -14.07 1.99 5.10
CA LYS A 201 -15.38 1.91 5.74
C LYS A 201 -16.45 1.22 4.87
N ASP A 202 -16.45 1.49 3.57
CA ASP A 202 -17.25 0.81 2.54
C ASP A 202 -16.33 0.42 1.39
N GLN A 203 -15.70 -0.75 1.52
CA GLN A 203 -14.88 -1.33 0.46
C GLN A 203 -15.74 -2.19 -0.45
N ARG A 204 -15.56 -2.03 -1.77
CA ARG A 204 -16.26 -2.82 -2.79
C ARG A 204 -15.28 -3.38 -3.81
N VAL A 205 -15.26 -4.70 -3.94
CA VAL A 205 -14.41 -5.42 -4.91
C VAL A 205 -15.28 -6.37 -5.72
N TYR A 206 -15.41 -6.08 -7.01
CA TYR A 206 -16.02 -6.96 -8.00
C TYR A 206 -14.94 -7.80 -8.66
N PHE A 207 -15.29 -9.01 -9.08
CA PHE A 207 -14.38 -9.90 -9.80
C PHE A 207 -15.06 -10.60 -10.98
N TYR A 208 -14.24 -10.95 -11.96
CA TYR A 208 -14.58 -11.84 -13.05
C TYR A 208 -13.43 -12.81 -13.27
N THR A 209 -13.71 -14.11 -13.21
CA THR A 209 -12.69 -15.17 -13.23
C THR A 209 -12.99 -16.18 -14.32
N GLN A 210 -11.95 -16.59 -15.03
CA GLN A 210 -11.98 -17.72 -15.96
C GLN A 210 -11.03 -18.83 -15.50
N PHE A 211 -11.42 -20.07 -15.74
CA PHE A 211 -10.64 -21.29 -15.53
C PHE A 211 -10.19 -21.88 -16.87
N SER A 212 -8.99 -22.45 -16.94
CA SER A 212 -8.49 -23.10 -18.18
C SER A 212 -9.05 -24.51 -18.43
N LYS A 213 -9.84 -25.02 -17.49
CA LYS A 213 -10.49 -26.33 -17.51
C LYS A 213 -11.96 -26.17 -17.07
N PRO A 214 -12.88 -26.99 -17.59
CA PRO A 214 -14.28 -26.91 -17.21
C PRO A 214 -14.47 -27.34 -15.75
N ILE A 215 -15.33 -26.63 -15.04
CA ILE A 215 -15.85 -26.96 -13.73
C ILE A 215 -16.72 -28.21 -13.89
N ALA A 216 -16.26 -29.35 -13.38
CA ALA A 216 -16.99 -30.61 -13.43
C ALA A 216 -18.15 -30.62 -12.41
N LYS A 217 -17.92 -29.99 -11.25
CA LYS A 217 -18.89 -29.88 -10.17
C LYS A 217 -18.62 -28.66 -9.32
N SER A 218 -19.68 -28.07 -8.77
CA SER A 218 -19.58 -26.91 -7.88
C SER A 218 -20.40 -27.10 -6.62
N PHE A 219 -19.90 -26.56 -5.51
CA PHE A 219 -20.63 -26.46 -4.25
C PHE A 219 -20.67 -24.99 -3.83
N LEU A 220 -21.87 -24.44 -3.68
CA LEU A 220 -22.05 -23.06 -3.21
C LEU A 220 -22.47 -23.07 -1.75
N ILE A 221 -21.80 -22.26 -0.94
CA ILE A 221 -22.03 -22.12 0.49
C ILE A 221 -22.39 -20.66 0.76
N GLN A 222 -23.51 -20.44 1.45
CA GLN A 222 -24.01 -19.15 1.90
C GLN A 222 -24.11 -19.18 3.43
N ASP A 223 -23.44 -18.28 4.13
CA ASP A 223 -23.51 -18.14 5.59
C ASP A 223 -23.31 -19.48 6.33
N SER A 224 -22.28 -20.22 5.90
CA SER A 224 -21.94 -21.58 6.35
C SER A 224 -22.93 -22.70 6.00
N ALA A 225 -24.02 -22.40 5.28
CA ALA A 225 -24.99 -23.37 4.79
C ALA A 225 -24.75 -23.73 3.32
N TYR A 226 -24.77 -25.02 3.00
CA TYR A 226 -24.69 -25.50 1.62
C TYR A 226 -25.99 -25.26 0.86
N ILE A 227 -25.91 -24.68 -0.34
CA ILE A 227 -27.04 -24.36 -1.20
C ILE A 227 -26.99 -25.24 -2.46
N LYS A 228 -27.93 -26.18 -2.56
CA LYS A 228 -27.86 -27.30 -3.54
C LYS A 228 -28.36 -26.97 -4.94
N THR A 229 -29.20 -25.95 -5.11
CA THR A 229 -30.00 -25.77 -6.35
C THR A 229 -29.86 -24.39 -6.98
N LEU A 230 -28.75 -23.69 -6.74
CA LEU A 230 -28.48 -22.39 -7.35
C LEU A 230 -27.16 -22.43 -8.11
N ASN A 231 -27.08 -21.63 -9.16
CA ASN A 231 -25.82 -21.25 -9.81
C ASN A 231 -25.27 -19.93 -9.24
N GLU A 232 -25.97 -19.32 -8.28
CA GLU A 232 -25.53 -18.11 -7.61
C GLU A 232 -25.89 -18.12 -6.12
N VAL A 233 -25.10 -17.45 -5.30
CA VAL A 233 -25.35 -17.27 -3.85
C VAL A 233 -25.00 -15.84 -3.45
N ILE A 234 -25.82 -15.28 -2.57
CA ILE A 234 -25.61 -13.98 -1.93
C ILE A 234 -25.80 -14.15 -0.43
N GLY A 235 -24.91 -13.57 0.38
CA GLY A 235 -24.99 -13.63 1.83
C GLY A 235 -23.91 -12.77 2.49
N LYS A 236 -23.87 -12.72 3.82
CA LYS A 236 -22.79 -12.01 4.51
C LYS A 236 -21.45 -12.65 4.16
N THR A 237 -21.42 -13.98 4.15
CA THR A 237 -20.24 -14.77 3.73
C THR A 237 -20.65 -15.80 2.68
N THR A 238 -19.90 -15.88 1.58
CA THR A 238 -20.11 -16.88 0.53
C THR A 238 -18.81 -17.57 0.19
N ARG A 239 -18.90 -18.87 -0.13
CA ARG A 239 -17.78 -19.68 -0.61
C ARG A 239 -18.25 -20.56 -1.76
N ALA A 240 -17.36 -20.82 -2.69
CA ALA A 240 -17.59 -21.79 -3.75
C ALA A 240 -16.43 -22.78 -3.81
N ILE A 241 -16.75 -24.07 -3.92
CA ILE A 241 -15.77 -25.13 -4.11
C ILE A 241 -16.01 -25.73 -5.49
N PHE A 242 -15.02 -25.66 -6.36
CA PHE A 242 -15.07 -26.16 -7.73
C PHE A 242 -14.24 -27.43 -7.85
N GLN A 243 -14.83 -28.51 -8.33
CA GLN A 243 -14.13 -29.74 -8.69
C GLN A 243 -13.76 -29.69 -10.17
N PHE A 244 -12.55 -30.15 -10.49
CA PHE A 244 -12.07 -30.33 -11.85
C PHE A 244 -11.70 -31.80 -12.06
N ASP A 245 -11.89 -32.31 -13.28
CA ASP A 245 -11.46 -33.66 -13.66
C ASP A 245 -10.08 -33.57 -14.30
N LEU A 246 -9.03 -33.58 -13.47
CA LEU A 246 -7.64 -33.43 -13.91
C LEU A 246 -6.92 -34.78 -13.89
N LYS A 247 -5.84 -34.86 -14.68
CA LYS A 247 -4.88 -35.96 -14.56
C LYS A 247 -3.73 -35.49 -13.67
N THR A 248 -3.04 -36.41 -13.02
CA THR A 248 -1.81 -36.14 -12.27
C THR A 248 -0.80 -35.38 -13.14
N ASN A 249 -0.16 -34.38 -12.54
CA ASN A 249 0.73 -33.40 -13.20
C ASN A 249 0.04 -32.51 -14.24
N SER A 250 -1.29 -32.40 -14.22
CA SER A 250 -1.99 -31.40 -15.04
C SER A 250 -1.92 -30.03 -14.39
N GLU A 251 -1.93 -29.03 -15.24
CA GLU A 251 -2.01 -27.62 -14.86
C GLU A 251 -3.46 -27.13 -14.93
N LEU A 252 -3.88 -26.38 -13.92
CA LEU A 252 -5.07 -25.54 -13.93
C LEU A 252 -4.61 -24.09 -13.86
N LEU A 253 -5.09 -23.26 -14.78
CA LEU A 253 -4.85 -21.82 -14.75
C LEU A 253 -6.15 -21.09 -14.39
N ILE A 254 -6.02 -20.04 -13.60
CA ILE A 254 -7.12 -19.20 -13.11
C ILE A 254 -6.73 -17.75 -13.39
N LYS A 255 -7.49 -17.07 -14.25
CA LYS A 255 -7.27 -15.64 -14.52
C LYS A 255 -8.43 -14.83 -13.98
N THR A 256 -8.12 -13.78 -13.22
CA THR A 256 -9.12 -13.00 -12.48
C THR A 256 -8.85 -11.51 -12.67
N GLY A 257 -9.83 -10.78 -13.20
CA GLY A 257 -9.84 -9.32 -13.18
C GLY A 257 -10.63 -8.81 -11.99
N ILE A 258 -10.24 -7.66 -11.44
CA ILE A 258 -10.95 -6.98 -10.34
C ILE A 258 -11.37 -5.56 -10.74
N SER A 259 -12.36 -5.01 -10.03
CA SER A 259 -12.87 -3.64 -10.22
C SER A 259 -13.52 -3.13 -8.93
N SER A 260 -13.53 -1.82 -8.70
CA SER A 260 -14.33 -1.19 -7.63
C SER A 260 -15.77 -0.86 -8.06
N VAL A 261 -16.13 -1.11 -9.32
CA VAL A 261 -17.35 -0.60 -9.96
C VAL A 261 -18.35 -1.71 -10.29
N SER A 262 -17.92 -2.75 -11.03
CA SER A 262 -18.84 -3.77 -11.53
C SER A 262 -18.14 -5.05 -11.99
N ILE A 263 -18.91 -6.13 -12.17
CA ILE A 263 -18.44 -7.38 -12.78
C ILE A 263 -18.05 -7.14 -14.25
N GLU A 264 -18.80 -6.29 -14.96
CA GLU A 264 -18.54 -5.93 -16.34
C GLU A 264 -17.19 -5.20 -16.51
N ASN A 265 -16.85 -4.29 -15.60
CA ASN A 265 -15.56 -3.62 -15.61
C ASN A 265 -14.43 -4.58 -15.21
N ALA A 266 -14.65 -5.47 -14.23
CA ALA A 266 -13.69 -6.52 -13.89
C ALA A 266 -13.40 -7.43 -15.09
N LYS A 267 -14.44 -7.78 -15.87
CA LYS A 267 -14.30 -8.52 -17.13
C LYS A 267 -13.49 -7.72 -18.16
N LEU A 268 -13.81 -6.45 -18.37
CA LEU A 268 -13.10 -5.60 -19.33
C LEU A 268 -11.62 -5.44 -18.97
N ASN A 269 -11.32 -5.30 -17.67
CA ASN A 269 -9.96 -5.29 -17.15
C ASN A 269 -9.24 -6.60 -17.46
N LEU A 270 -9.87 -7.75 -17.22
CA LEU A 270 -9.29 -9.06 -17.51
C LEU A 270 -8.99 -9.25 -18.99
N GLU A 271 -9.94 -8.94 -19.87
CA GLU A 271 -9.82 -9.11 -21.31
C GLU A 271 -8.74 -8.19 -21.91
N ASN A 272 -8.55 -7.00 -21.32
CA ASN A 272 -7.48 -6.08 -21.69
C ASN A 272 -6.09 -6.56 -21.23
N ASP A 273 -6.01 -7.06 -20.00
CA ASP A 273 -4.74 -7.37 -19.34
C ASP A 273 -4.18 -8.75 -19.74
N ILE A 274 -5.05 -9.74 -19.93
CA ILE A 274 -4.68 -11.16 -20.07
C ILE A 274 -5.49 -11.80 -21.22
N GLU A 275 -4.96 -11.64 -22.43
CA GLU A 275 -5.57 -12.13 -23.68
C GLU A 275 -5.60 -13.67 -23.76
N ASP A 276 -4.48 -14.33 -23.47
CA ASP A 276 -4.29 -15.78 -23.62
C ASP A 276 -3.96 -16.48 -22.27
N TRP A 277 -3.64 -17.78 -22.32
CA TRP A 277 -3.31 -18.60 -21.15
C TRP A 277 -1.80 -18.79 -20.95
N ASP A 278 -0.94 -18.03 -21.65
CA ASP A 278 0.51 -18.17 -21.53
C ASP A 278 1.03 -17.48 -20.26
N PHE A 279 1.15 -18.28 -19.20
CA PHE A 279 1.68 -17.84 -17.91
C PHE A 279 3.08 -17.22 -18.03
N ASN A 280 3.96 -17.79 -18.85
CA ASN A 280 5.33 -17.31 -18.99
C ASN A 280 5.38 -15.99 -19.74
N LYS A 281 4.51 -15.79 -20.74
CA LYS A 281 4.36 -14.50 -21.43
C LYS A 281 3.98 -13.39 -20.45
N LEU A 282 2.96 -13.61 -19.60
CA LEU A 282 2.55 -12.61 -18.61
C LEU A 282 3.64 -12.35 -17.56
N LYS A 283 4.26 -13.42 -17.02
CA LYS A 283 5.40 -13.30 -16.11
C LYS A 283 6.54 -12.46 -16.70
N ASN A 284 6.94 -12.75 -17.93
CA ASN A 284 8.01 -12.02 -18.59
C ASN A 284 7.63 -10.55 -18.86
N ALA A 285 6.36 -10.27 -19.17
CA ALA A 285 5.86 -8.91 -19.30
C ALA A 285 5.91 -8.14 -17.97
N ALA A 286 5.57 -8.78 -16.85
CA ALA A 286 5.70 -8.19 -15.52
C ALA A 286 7.18 -7.90 -15.16
N THR A 287 8.08 -8.86 -15.40
CA THR A 287 9.53 -8.67 -15.20
C THR A 287 10.09 -7.53 -16.07
N PHE A 288 9.66 -7.44 -17.33
CA PHE A 288 10.07 -6.36 -18.23
C PHE A 288 9.63 -4.98 -17.71
N GLN A 289 8.38 -4.84 -17.25
CA GLN A 289 7.88 -3.61 -16.66
C GLN A 289 8.70 -3.20 -15.43
N TRP A 290 8.96 -4.15 -14.52
CA TRP A 290 9.81 -3.89 -13.36
C TRP A 290 11.23 -3.48 -13.74
N ASN A 291 11.85 -4.17 -14.70
CA ASN A 291 13.20 -3.81 -15.11
C ASN A 291 13.27 -2.39 -15.68
N LYS A 292 12.23 -1.98 -16.43
CA LYS A 292 12.11 -0.60 -16.93
C LYS A 292 12.06 0.40 -15.78
N GLU A 293 11.24 0.16 -14.75
CA GLU A 293 11.16 1.07 -13.59
C GLU A 293 12.45 1.10 -12.76
N LEU A 294 13.05 -0.06 -12.47
CA LEU A 294 14.28 -0.16 -11.70
C LEU A 294 15.48 0.46 -12.44
N SER A 295 15.46 0.45 -13.78
CA SER A 295 16.49 1.07 -14.61
C SER A 295 16.54 2.59 -14.55
N LYS A 296 15.53 3.25 -13.96
CA LYS A 296 15.50 4.70 -13.78
C LYS A 296 16.62 5.21 -12.87
N ILE A 297 17.19 4.35 -12.02
CA ILE A 297 18.40 4.65 -11.25
C ILE A 297 19.43 3.51 -11.44
N GLU A 298 20.60 3.83 -11.98
CA GLU A 298 21.72 2.89 -12.04
C GLU A 298 22.65 3.07 -10.83
N VAL A 299 22.74 2.04 -9.98
CA VAL A 299 23.70 1.96 -8.88
C VAL A 299 24.85 1.00 -9.20
N LYS A 300 26.09 1.47 -9.01
CA LYS A 300 27.32 0.67 -9.19
C LYS A 300 27.92 0.33 -7.83
N SER A 301 28.00 -0.95 -7.52
CA SER A 301 28.62 -1.47 -6.30
C SER A 301 29.14 -2.88 -6.54
N SER A 302 30.28 -3.22 -5.96
CA SER A 302 30.75 -4.61 -5.90
C SER A 302 30.09 -5.40 -4.76
N ASN A 303 29.46 -4.72 -3.80
CA ASN A 303 28.73 -5.34 -2.70
C ASN A 303 27.29 -5.64 -3.10
N LYS A 304 26.98 -6.92 -3.29
CA LYS A 304 25.65 -7.40 -3.65
C LYS A 304 24.59 -7.03 -2.60
N ASN A 305 24.92 -6.99 -1.32
CA ASN A 305 23.94 -6.61 -0.29
C ASN A 305 23.48 -5.16 -0.45
N TYR A 306 24.35 -4.26 -0.91
CA TYR A 306 23.95 -2.88 -1.21
C TYR A 306 23.05 -2.79 -2.44
N LEU A 307 23.34 -3.57 -3.48
CA LEU A 307 22.46 -3.66 -4.66
C LEU A 307 21.09 -4.24 -4.27
N ASN A 308 21.07 -5.32 -3.47
CA ASN A 308 19.84 -5.94 -3.01
C ASN A 308 19.01 -4.99 -2.15
N THR A 309 19.63 -4.31 -1.19
CA THR A 309 18.95 -3.33 -0.34
C THR A 309 18.36 -2.20 -1.18
N PHE A 310 19.16 -1.63 -2.09
CA PHE A 310 18.75 -0.51 -2.91
C PHE A 310 17.59 -0.86 -3.86
N TYR A 311 17.75 -1.88 -4.70
CA TYR A 311 16.73 -2.22 -5.70
C TYR A 311 15.46 -2.80 -5.05
N THR A 312 15.58 -3.47 -3.90
CA THR A 312 14.40 -3.90 -3.16
C THR A 312 13.65 -2.72 -2.53
N ALA A 313 14.36 -1.73 -1.98
CA ALA A 313 13.72 -0.49 -1.49
C ALA A 313 13.05 0.30 -2.62
N LEU A 314 13.72 0.43 -3.77
CA LEU A 314 13.17 1.08 -4.96
C LEU A 314 11.94 0.34 -5.48
N TYR A 315 11.98 -1.00 -5.56
CA TYR A 315 10.81 -1.83 -5.87
C TYR A 315 9.63 -1.53 -4.93
N ARG A 316 9.87 -1.47 -3.61
CA ARG A 316 8.81 -1.21 -2.62
C ARG A 316 8.18 0.16 -2.73
N SER A 317 8.99 1.18 -3.05
CA SER A 317 8.47 2.53 -3.29
C SER A 317 7.53 2.63 -4.49
N MET A 318 7.35 1.55 -5.26
CA MET A 318 6.48 1.53 -6.45
C MET A 318 5.36 0.49 -6.30
N LEU A 319 5.09 0.01 -5.08
CA LEU A 319 3.95 -0.87 -4.78
C LEU A 319 2.69 -0.09 -4.44
N ALA A 320 2.82 1.15 -3.96
CA ALA A 320 1.74 2.09 -3.72
C ALA A 320 2.20 3.51 -4.12
N PRO A 321 1.28 4.46 -4.42
CA PRO A 321 -0.16 4.28 -4.64
C PRO A 321 -0.48 3.27 -5.76
N ILE A 322 -1.69 2.72 -5.81
CA ILE A 322 -2.08 1.76 -6.86
C ILE A 322 -3.04 2.40 -7.86
N VAL A 323 -3.03 1.92 -9.10
CA VAL A 323 -4.11 2.23 -10.05
C VAL A 323 -5.45 1.76 -9.46
N PHE A 324 -6.45 2.64 -9.49
CA PHE A 324 -7.77 2.41 -8.91
C PHE A 324 -8.93 2.57 -9.90
N SER A 325 -8.74 3.34 -10.99
CA SER A 325 -9.70 3.34 -12.09
C SER A 325 -9.56 2.09 -12.96
N ASP A 326 -10.71 1.57 -13.39
CA ASP A 326 -10.82 0.57 -14.45
C ASP A 326 -10.23 1.08 -15.78
N ILE A 327 -10.04 0.19 -16.75
CA ILE A 327 -9.50 0.56 -18.06
C ILE A 327 -10.39 1.56 -18.82
N ASN A 328 -11.70 1.58 -18.53
CA ASN A 328 -12.64 2.55 -19.08
C ASN A 328 -12.65 3.91 -18.35
N GLY A 329 -11.83 4.05 -17.29
CA GLY A 329 -11.70 5.23 -16.45
C GLY A 329 -12.64 5.30 -15.24
N GLU A 330 -13.57 4.36 -15.07
CA GLU A 330 -14.53 4.38 -13.96
C GLU A 330 -13.91 3.94 -12.63
N TYR A 331 -14.41 4.48 -11.52
CA TYR A 331 -14.01 4.11 -10.15
C TYR A 331 -15.12 4.47 -9.13
N LYS A 332 -15.14 3.79 -7.98
CA LYS A 332 -15.94 4.21 -6.80
C LYS A 332 -15.27 5.41 -6.11
N GLY A 333 -15.94 6.55 -6.05
CA GLY A 333 -15.44 7.74 -5.35
C GLY A 333 -15.66 7.72 -3.85
N ALA A 334 -15.09 8.71 -3.15
CA ALA A 334 -15.21 8.89 -1.70
C ALA A 334 -16.63 9.28 -1.23
N ASP A 335 -17.54 9.57 -2.16
CA ASP A 335 -18.97 9.82 -1.91
C ASP A 335 -19.85 8.60 -2.22
N ASP A 336 -19.24 7.43 -2.36
CA ASP A 336 -19.84 6.13 -2.72
C ASP A 336 -20.53 6.09 -4.10
N LYS A 337 -20.32 7.10 -4.94
CA LYS A 337 -20.82 7.12 -6.32
C LYS A 337 -19.76 6.63 -7.29
N ILE A 338 -20.20 6.20 -8.47
CA ILE A 338 -19.30 5.87 -9.57
C ILE A 338 -18.95 7.15 -10.32
N HIS A 339 -17.65 7.43 -10.39
CA HIS A 339 -17.07 8.54 -11.14
C HIS A 339 -16.24 8.02 -12.30
N LYS A 340 -15.76 8.94 -13.13
CA LYS A 340 -14.92 8.62 -14.29
C LYS A 340 -13.74 9.58 -14.37
N ALA A 341 -12.54 9.04 -14.27
CA ALA A 341 -11.31 9.77 -14.52
C ALA A 341 -11.22 10.12 -16.01
N LYS A 342 -11.03 11.41 -16.31
CA LYS A 342 -10.94 11.94 -17.68
C LYS A 342 -9.56 12.54 -17.85
N ASP A 343 -8.80 12.00 -18.80
CA ASP A 343 -7.44 12.47 -19.12
C ASP A 343 -6.40 12.29 -17.98
N TYR A 344 -6.69 11.47 -16.98
CA TYR A 344 -5.76 11.00 -15.95
C TYR A 344 -6.12 9.57 -15.51
N THR A 345 -5.18 8.86 -14.89
CA THR A 345 -5.44 7.58 -14.20
C THR A 345 -5.77 7.84 -12.73
N LYS A 346 -6.88 7.31 -12.21
CA LYS A 346 -7.18 7.41 -10.78
C LYS A 346 -6.25 6.47 -10.01
N TYR A 347 -5.60 7.00 -8.99
CA TYR A 347 -4.82 6.27 -7.99
C TYR A 347 -5.52 6.24 -6.64
N SER A 348 -5.17 5.25 -5.83
CA SER A 348 -5.62 5.09 -4.45
C SER A 348 -4.47 4.56 -3.57
N ILE A 349 -4.67 4.52 -2.24
CA ILE A 349 -3.69 4.14 -1.21
C ILE A 349 -2.66 5.25 -1.04
N PHE A 350 -3.11 6.35 -0.43
CA PHE A 350 -2.29 7.51 -0.12
C PHE A 350 -1.98 7.55 1.38
N SER A 351 -0.86 6.94 1.81
CA SER A 351 -0.36 6.97 3.21
C SER A 351 0.40 8.26 3.52
N LEU A 352 -0.30 9.38 3.44
CA LEU A 352 0.34 10.68 3.23
C LEU A 352 1.19 11.16 4.39
N TRP A 353 0.92 10.71 5.63
CA TRP A 353 1.76 11.04 6.79
C TRP A 353 3.19 10.51 6.66
N ASP A 354 3.39 9.39 5.95
CA ASP A 354 4.70 8.81 5.66
C ASP A 354 5.24 9.34 4.33
N THR A 355 4.43 9.25 3.28
CA THR A 355 4.91 9.31 1.89
C THR A 355 5.27 10.73 1.44
N PHE A 356 4.74 11.77 2.09
CA PHE A 356 5.14 13.16 1.79
C PHE A 356 6.62 13.43 2.08
N ARG A 357 7.21 12.67 3.02
CA ARG A 357 8.56 12.92 3.55
C ARG A 357 9.65 12.57 2.54
N ALA A 358 9.46 11.51 1.76
CA ALA A 358 10.49 11.01 0.84
C ALA A 358 9.95 10.33 -0.43
N GLU A 359 8.85 9.58 -0.36
CA GLU A 359 8.35 8.82 -1.51
C GLU A 359 7.76 9.73 -2.60
N HIS A 360 6.87 10.66 -2.24
CA HIS A 360 6.35 11.64 -3.22
C HIS A 360 7.46 12.55 -3.77
N PRO A 361 8.41 13.07 -2.96
CA PRO A 361 9.61 13.72 -3.50
C PRO A 361 10.39 12.84 -4.48
N LEU A 362 10.59 11.55 -4.18
CA LEU A 362 11.22 10.60 -5.10
C LEU A 362 10.44 10.45 -6.41
N PHE A 363 9.10 10.41 -6.37
CA PHE A 363 8.26 10.33 -7.56
C PHE A 363 8.39 11.54 -8.47
N THR A 364 8.67 12.73 -7.96
CA THR A 364 8.96 13.88 -8.83
C THR A 364 10.22 13.69 -9.69
N ILE A 365 11.10 12.77 -9.30
CA ILE A 365 12.36 12.46 -10.00
C ILE A 365 12.20 11.22 -10.88
N VAL A 366 11.66 10.13 -10.31
CA VAL A 366 11.63 8.82 -10.98
C VAL A 366 10.25 8.43 -11.50
N GLN A 367 9.18 9.12 -11.15
CA GLN A 367 7.83 8.88 -11.68
C GLN A 367 7.13 10.16 -12.17
N PRO A 368 7.82 11.10 -12.85
CA PRO A 368 7.23 12.38 -13.22
C PRO A 368 5.96 12.25 -14.07
N GLU A 369 5.83 11.17 -14.84
CA GLU A 369 4.65 10.86 -15.64
C GLU A 369 3.40 10.55 -14.82
N ARG A 370 3.55 10.19 -13.54
CA ARG A 370 2.45 9.82 -12.63
C ARG A 370 2.05 10.94 -11.67
N VAL A 371 2.92 11.95 -11.49
CA VAL A 371 2.69 13.02 -10.52
C VAL A 371 1.36 13.73 -10.78
N ASN A 372 1.10 14.14 -12.04
CA ASN A 372 -0.16 14.82 -12.38
C ASN A 372 -1.39 13.94 -12.08
N ASP A 373 -1.32 12.64 -12.37
CA ASP A 373 -2.40 11.69 -12.12
C ASP A 373 -2.67 11.51 -10.61
N MET A 374 -1.61 11.43 -9.81
CA MET A 374 -1.70 11.37 -8.34
C MET A 374 -2.32 12.66 -7.77
N ILE A 375 -1.92 13.84 -8.27
CA ILE A 375 -2.54 15.09 -7.83
C ILE A 375 -4.01 15.15 -8.25
N ASN A 376 -4.37 14.83 -9.49
CA ASN A 376 -5.78 14.75 -9.92
C ASN A 376 -6.58 13.72 -9.11
N SER A 377 -5.94 12.66 -8.62
CA SER A 377 -6.56 11.68 -7.72
C SER A 377 -6.90 12.26 -6.34
N MET A 378 -6.01 13.09 -5.78
CA MET A 378 -6.26 13.85 -4.55
C MET A 378 -7.33 14.94 -4.75
N LEU A 379 -7.33 15.63 -5.90
CA LEU A 379 -8.33 16.67 -6.21
C LEU A 379 -9.72 16.09 -6.47
N SER A 380 -9.79 14.93 -7.13
CA SER A 380 -11.07 14.22 -7.27
C SER A 380 -11.58 13.75 -5.91
N HIS A 381 -10.71 13.22 -5.04
CA HIS A 381 -11.10 12.92 -3.65
C HIS A 381 -11.63 14.17 -2.93
N TYR A 382 -10.98 15.33 -3.06
CA TYR A 382 -11.49 16.59 -2.51
C TYR A 382 -12.87 16.97 -3.05
N ASN A 383 -13.13 16.82 -4.35
CA ASN A 383 -14.45 17.11 -4.92
C ASN A 383 -15.54 16.13 -4.44
N GLU A 384 -15.16 14.90 -4.11
CA GLU A 384 -16.07 13.83 -3.65
C GLU A 384 -16.33 13.93 -2.13
N TYR A 385 -15.29 14.13 -1.34
CA TYR A 385 -15.30 14.09 0.13
C TYR A 385 -15.42 15.48 0.78
N GLY A 386 -15.01 16.53 0.09
CA GLY A 386 -15.01 17.92 0.56
C GLY A 386 -13.67 18.38 1.18
N LEU A 387 -12.73 17.46 1.40
CA LEU A 387 -11.39 17.71 1.95
C LEU A 387 -10.36 16.93 1.15
N LEU A 388 -9.12 17.44 1.06
CA LEU A 388 -7.99 16.63 0.60
C LEU A 388 -7.78 15.40 1.51
N PRO A 389 -7.28 14.29 0.95
CA PRO A 389 -7.11 13.07 1.71
C PRO A 389 -6.05 13.21 2.82
N VAL A 390 -6.29 12.56 3.95
CA VAL A 390 -5.30 12.37 5.03
C VAL A 390 -4.72 10.96 4.91
N TRP A 391 -5.58 9.94 4.93
CA TRP A 391 -5.29 8.59 4.45
C TRP A 391 -6.41 8.13 3.53
N GLU A 392 -6.11 7.96 2.26
CA GLU A 392 -7.10 7.46 1.30
C GLU A 392 -6.91 5.96 1.07
N LEU A 393 -8.00 5.19 1.22
CA LEU A 393 -8.03 3.74 1.02
C LEU A 393 -9.22 3.31 0.16
N LEU A 394 -8.97 2.97 -1.11
CA LEU A 394 -9.93 2.40 -2.07
C LEU A 394 -11.27 3.15 -2.14
N GLY A 395 -11.22 4.48 -2.27
CA GLY A 395 -12.39 5.33 -2.30
C GLY A 395 -12.99 5.60 -0.92
N ASN A 396 -12.18 5.54 0.15
CA ASN A 396 -12.56 5.90 1.51
C ASN A 396 -11.52 6.85 2.11
N GLU A 397 -11.93 7.79 2.96
CA GLU A 397 -11.03 8.49 3.89
C GLU A 397 -11.03 7.75 5.22
N THR A 398 -9.85 7.49 5.78
CA THR A 398 -9.71 6.77 7.06
C THR A 398 -9.36 7.67 8.25
N GLY A 399 -8.94 8.91 7.98
CA GLY A 399 -8.52 9.90 8.97
C GLY A 399 -7.16 9.59 9.61
N THR A 400 -6.35 8.74 8.99
CA THR A 400 -5.07 8.24 9.51
C THR A 400 -3.87 8.98 8.86
N MET A 401 -2.82 9.45 9.51
CA MET A 401 -2.57 9.58 10.94
C MET A 401 -3.06 10.97 11.40
N ILE A 402 -2.17 11.97 11.37
CA ILE A 402 -2.43 13.38 11.69
C ILE A 402 -2.01 14.26 10.50
N GLY A 403 -2.15 15.58 10.61
CA GLY A 403 -1.76 16.50 9.54
C GLY A 403 -2.78 16.55 8.41
N TYR A 404 -2.42 17.28 7.36
CA TYR A 404 -3.16 17.31 6.09
C TYR A 404 -2.16 17.23 4.93
N HIS A 405 -1.37 16.16 4.95
CA HIS A 405 -0.13 16.02 4.17
C HIS A 405 -0.29 15.76 2.66
N ALA A 406 -1.51 15.79 2.13
CA ALA A 406 -1.70 16.03 0.70
C ALA A 406 -1.10 17.39 0.27
N ILE A 407 -1.11 18.37 1.17
CA ILE A 407 -0.67 19.76 0.92
C ILE A 407 0.82 19.85 0.54
N PRO A 408 1.79 19.28 1.29
CA PRO A 408 3.19 19.24 0.88
C PRO A 408 3.39 18.54 -0.48
N VAL A 409 2.66 17.46 -0.76
CA VAL A 409 2.78 16.73 -2.04
C VAL A 409 2.33 17.60 -3.21
N ILE A 410 1.19 18.28 -3.08
CA ILE A 410 0.67 19.23 -4.07
C ILE A 410 1.63 20.41 -4.23
N THR A 411 2.14 20.94 -3.12
CA THR A 411 3.08 22.07 -3.12
C THR A 411 4.35 21.74 -3.88
N ASP A 412 4.95 20.58 -3.59
CA ASP A 412 6.16 20.11 -4.26
C ASP A 412 5.93 19.95 -5.77
N ALA A 413 4.79 19.39 -6.17
CA ALA A 413 4.41 19.28 -7.59
C ALA A 413 4.28 20.66 -8.27
N ILE A 414 3.52 21.59 -7.68
CA ILE A 414 3.31 22.94 -8.24
C ILE A 414 4.66 23.67 -8.38
N LEU A 415 5.47 23.70 -7.32
CA LEU A 415 6.71 24.46 -7.31
C LEU A 415 7.81 23.85 -8.20
N LYS A 416 7.76 22.54 -8.46
CA LYS A 416 8.60 21.85 -9.46
C LYS A 416 8.07 21.97 -10.89
N GLY A 417 6.94 22.63 -11.11
CA GLY A 417 6.42 22.96 -12.44
C GLY A 417 5.51 21.91 -13.06
N PHE A 418 5.01 20.94 -12.28
CA PHE A 418 3.94 20.05 -12.74
C PHE A 418 2.64 20.84 -12.88
N ASN A 419 1.96 20.68 -14.01
CA ASN A 419 0.82 21.51 -14.42
C ASN A 419 -0.31 20.74 -15.12
N GLY A 420 -0.33 19.42 -15.02
CA GLY A 420 -1.38 18.57 -15.60
C GLY A 420 -2.66 18.48 -14.77
N PHE A 421 -2.89 19.45 -13.88
CA PHE A 421 -4.04 19.54 -12.99
C PHE A 421 -4.42 21.01 -12.79
N ASP A 422 -5.63 21.27 -12.29
CA ASP A 422 -6.09 22.63 -12.00
C ASP A 422 -5.41 23.16 -10.73
N ILE A 423 -4.42 24.04 -10.92
CA ILE A 423 -3.64 24.64 -9.84
C ILE A 423 -4.50 25.54 -8.93
N ASN A 424 -5.54 26.20 -9.47
CA ASN A 424 -6.42 27.03 -8.64
C ASN A 424 -7.32 26.16 -7.78
N LEU A 425 -7.89 25.09 -8.35
CA LEU A 425 -8.63 24.09 -7.58
C LEU A 425 -7.75 23.47 -6.50
N ALA A 426 -6.52 23.11 -6.83
CA ALA A 426 -5.57 22.57 -5.86
C ALA A 426 -5.31 23.53 -4.70
N TYR A 427 -5.08 24.81 -5.01
CA TYR A 427 -4.89 25.83 -4.00
C TYR A 427 -6.13 26.05 -3.11
N ASP A 428 -7.33 26.05 -3.69
CA ASP A 428 -8.57 26.19 -2.92
C ASP A 428 -8.80 24.97 -2.02
N ALA A 429 -8.52 23.76 -2.51
CA ALA A 429 -8.58 22.53 -1.72
C ALA A 429 -7.60 22.56 -0.54
N MET A 430 -6.35 23.00 -0.77
CA MET A 430 -5.34 23.18 0.29
C MET A 430 -5.86 24.13 1.39
N LYS A 431 -6.44 25.28 1.00
CA LYS A 431 -6.97 26.24 1.97
C LYS A 431 -8.11 25.66 2.79
N ILE A 432 -9.08 25.01 2.14
CA ILE A 432 -10.26 24.45 2.81
C ILE A 432 -9.85 23.37 3.81
N SER A 433 -8.96 22.46 3.44
CA SER A 433 -8.39 21.46 4.36
C SER A 433 -7.66 22.09 5.55
N ALA A 434 -6.98 23.22 5.38
CA ALA A 434 -6.23 23.86 6.47
C ALA A 434 -7.08 24.78 7.38
N ILE A 435 -8.36 25.01 7.09
CA ILE A 435 -9.24 25.89 7.89
C ILE A 435 -10.47 25.20 8.49
N GLN A 436 -10.60 23.89 8.33
CA GLN A 436 -11.64 23.09 8.97
C GLN A 436 -11.63 23.16 10.51
N ASP A 437 -12.70 22.69 11.14
CA ASP A 437 -12.96 22.83 12.59
C ASP A 437 -12.80 21.51 13.38
N HIS A 438 -12.07 20.55 12.83
CA HIS A 438 -11.82 19.23 13.43
C HIS A 438 -10.33 19.01 13.78
N LEU A 439 -10.00 17.95 14.53
CA LEU A 439 -8.62 17.52 14.84
C LEU A 439 -7.74 18.63 15.49
N GLY A 440 -8.30 19.34 16.47
CA GLY A 440 -7.59 20.39 17.20
C GLY A 440 -7.41 21.73 16.46
N LEU A 441 -7.87 21.85 15.21
CA LEU A 441 -7.67 23.06 14.40
C LEU A 441 -8.37 24.30 14.96
N ASN A 442 -9.43 24.14 15.75
CA ASN A 442 -10.09 25.25 16.44
C ASN A 442 -9.15 25.96 17.43
N SER A 443 -8.48 25.20 18.30
CA SER A 443 -7.45 25.76 19.19
C SER A 443 -6.24 26.24 18.42
N TYR A 444 -5.81 25.51 17.39
CA TYR A 444 -4.66 25.89 16.57
C TYR A 444 -4.83 27.28 15.95
N LYS A 445 -5.98 27.53 15.29
CA LYS A 445 -6.28 28.83 14.65
C LYS A 445 -6.42 29.98 15.66
N SER A 446 -6.91 29.71 16.87
CA SER A 446 -7.21 30.75 17.86
C SER A 446 -6.07 31.04 18.84
N LEU A 447 -5.28 30.02 19.20
CA LEU A 447 -4.22 30.08 20.20
C LEU A 447 -2.81 30.03 19.58
N GLY A 448 -2.71 29.62 18.32
CA GLY A 448 -1.43 29.35 17.66
C GLY A 448 -0.80 28.02 18.06
N TYR A 449 -1.57 27.11 18.65
CA TYR A 449 -1.18 25.73 18.96
C TYR A 449 -2.42 24.88 19.25
N VAL A 450 -2.32 23.57 19.05
CA VAL A 450 -3.37 22.63 19.45
C VAL A 450 -3.33 22.49 20.98
N ALA A 451 -4.45 22.74 21.64
CA ALA A 451 -4.53 22.67 23.10
C ALA A 451 -4.69 21.22 23.57
N ASP A 452 -3.85 20.79 24.50
CA ASP A 452 -3.77 19.41 24.96
C ASP A 452 -4.99 18.92 25.74
N ASP A 453 -5.70 19.81 26.44
CA ASP A 453 -6.95 19.50 27.12
C ASP A 453 -8.16 19.45 26.17
N LYS A 454 -7.95 19.66 24.86
CA LYS A 454 -8.98 19.64 23.82
C LYS A 454 -8.77 18.54 22.80
N GLU A 455 -7.53 18.13 22.57
CA GLU A 455 -7.16 17.22 21.50
C GLU A 455 -5.89 16.46 21.88
N VAL A 456 -5.89 15.15 21.65
CA VAL A 456 -4.69 14.31 21.84
C VAL A 456 -3.66 14.60 20.75
N GLU A 457 -2.40 14.21 20.97
CA GLU A 457 -1.31 14.39 20.00
C GLU A 457 -1.05 15.86 19.65
N SER A 458 -1.35 16.73 20.62
CA SER A 458 -1.38 18.18 20.48
C SER A 458 -0.07 18.79 19.98
N VAL A 459 1.07 18.32 20.46
CA VAL A 459 2.38 18.83 20.03
C VAL A 459 2.67 18.40 18.60
N SER A 460 2.46 17.13 18.26
CA SER A 460 2.72 16.60 16.92
C SER A 460 1.87 17.31 15.87
N LYS A 461 0.56 17.40 16.13
CA LYS A 461 -0.38 18.14 15.28
C LYS A 461 0.05 19.60 15.10
N THR A 462 0.47 20.29 16.15
CA THR A 462 0.92 21.70 16.04
C THR A 462 2.13 21.86 15.13
N LEU A 463 3.13 20.98 15.27
CA LEU A 463 4.37 21.03 14.48
C LEU A 463 4.11 20.69 13.01
N GLU A 464 3.31 19.65 12.77
CA GLU A 464 2.99 19.19 11.42
C GLU A 464 2.05 20.16 10.68
N TYR A 465 1.04 20.73 11.35
CA TYR A 465 0.21 21.80 10.77
C TYR A 465 1.02 23.04 10.41
N ALA A 466 2.02 23.41 11.23
CA ALA A 466 2.89 24.55 10.93
C ALA A 466 3.71 24.33 9.65
N TYR A 467 4.19 23.10 9.41
CA TYR A 467 4.86 22.74 8.16
C TYR A 467 3.89 22.77 6.97
N ASP A 468 2.70 22.16 7.11
CA ASP A 468 1.71 22.16 6.05
C ASP A 468 1.27 23.59 5.70
N ASP A 469 1.14 24.49 6.69
CA ASP A 469 0.82 25.90 6.48
C ASP A 469 1.95 26.65 5.75
N TRP A 470 3.22 26.32 6.03
CA TRP A 470 4.34 26.86 5.25
C TRP A 470 4.23 26.48 3.77
N CYS A 471 3.83 25.24 3.48
CA CYS A 471 3.59 24.77 2.11
C CYS A 471 2.49 25.60 1.42
N ILE A 472 1.36 25.84 2.09
CA ILE A 472 0.29 26.72 1.56
C ILE A 472 0.81 28.13 1.31
N ALA A 473 1.62 28.67 2.23
CA ALA A 473 2.22 29.99 2.06
C ALA A 473 3.10 30.04 0.80
N GLN A 474 3.90 29.00 0.52
CA GLN A 474 4.74 28.97 -0.69
C GLN A 474 3.91 28.95 -1.98
N VAL A 475 2.83 28.17 -2.02
CA VAL A 475 1.92 28.17 -3.19
C VAL A 475 1.18 29.50 -3.32
N ALA A 476 0.73 30.10 -2.21
CA ALA A 476 0.11 31.42 -2.22
C ALA A 476 1.05 32.48 -2.82
N LYS A 477 2.33 32.46 -2.42
CA LYS A 477 3.37 33.33 -2.96
C LYS A 477 3.60 33.09 -4.46
N TYR A 478 3.68 31.83 -4.88
CA TYR A 478 3.82 31.45 -6.29
C TYR A 478 2.65 31.99 -7.15
N LEU A 479 1.44 31.98 -6.61
CA LEU A 479 0.23 32.48 -7.27
C LEU A 479 -0.03 33.99 -7.10
N GLY A 480 0.84 34.72 -6.40
CA GLY A 480 0.68 36.15 -6.14
C GLY A 480 -0.47 36.51 -5.18
N LYS A 481 -0.82 35.60 -4.27
CA LYS A 481 -1.88 35.78 -3.26
C LYS A 481 -1.28 36.29 -1.94
N ASP A 482 -0.88 37.57 -1.92
CA ASP A 482 -0.11 38.18 -0.83
C ASP A 482 -0.80 38.15 0.55
N GLU A 483 -2.13 38.26 0.61
CA GLU A 483 -2.87 38.17 1.87
C GLU A 483 -2.80 36.77 2.47
N ASP A 484 -3.07 35.75 1.66
CA ASP A 484 -2.97 34.36 2.09
C ASP A 484 -1.52 33.98 2.40
N TYR A 485 -0.54 34.43 1.61
CA TYR A 485 0.88 34.23 1.90
C TYR A 485 1.23 34.73 3.30
N ARG A 486 0.83 35.96 3.66
CA ARG A 486 1.08 36.51 4.99
C ARG A 486 0.36 35.72 6.09
N TYR A 487 -0.90 35.37 5.87
CA TYR A 487 -1.70 34.63 6.85
C TYR A 487 -1.09 33.26 7.16
N PHE A 488 -0.79 32.46 6.15
CA PHE A 488 -0.19 31.14 6.34
C PHE A 488 1.28 31.21 6.77
N SER A 489 2.04 32.24 6.40
CA SER A 489 3.39 32.45 6.95
C SER A 489 3.38 32.73 8.46
N ILE A 490 2.34 33.40 8.99
CA ILE A 490 2.21 33.58 10.43
C ILE A 490 1.90 32.24 11.11
N ARG A 491 1.03 31.44 10.50
CA ARG A 491 0.67 30.10 11.01
C ARG A 491 1.84 29.13 10.97
N SER A 492 2.72 29.22 9.97
CA SER A 492 3.93 28.38 9.92
C SER A 492 4.90 28.62 11.09
N GLU A 493 4.80 29.74 11.79
CA GLU A 493 5.61 30.03 12.98
C GLU A 493 4.98 29.53 14.29
N HIS A 494 3.82 28.86 14.23
CA HIS A 494 3.09 28.38 15.42
C HIS A 494 3.87 27.35 16.26
N TYR A 495 4.86 26.66 15.68
CA TYR A 495 5.78 25.78 16.41
C TYR A 495 6.46 26.50 17.59
N ARG A 496 6.75 27.79 17.45
CA ARG A 496 7.41 28.60 18.49
C ARG A 496 6.59 28.68 19.78
N ASN A 497 5.27 28.56 19.69
CA ASN A 497 4.38 28.66 20.84
C ASN A 497 4.53 27.47 21.81
N LEU A 498 5.08 26.34 21.35
CA LEU A 498 5.26 25.14 22.15
C LEU A 498 6.71 24.90 22.58
N PHE A 499 7.68 25.73 22.18
CA PHE A 499 9.04 25.58 22.67
C PHE A 499 9.17 26.09 24.11
N ASP A 500 9.53 25.19 25.03
CA ASP A 500 9.80 25.54 26.42
C ASP A 500 11.32 25.69 26.66
N PRO A 501 11.82 26.93 26.82
CA PRO A 501 13.26 27.18 27.00
C PRO A 501 13.82 26.56 28.30
N SER A 502 12.99 26.26 29.30
CA SER A 502 13.47 25.62 30.53
C SER A 502 13.84 24.14 30.34
N SER A 503 13.25 23.48 29.33
CA SER A 503 13.46 22.06 29.04
C SER A 503 14.13 21.81 27.68
N ASN A 504 14.17 22.83 26.82
CA ASN A 504 14.64 22.77 25.44
C ASN A 504 13.91 21.66 24.64
N PHE A 505 12.59 21.58 24.80
CA PHE A 505 11.71 20.68 24.07
C PHE A 505 10.46 21.43 23.60
N MET A 506 9.84 20.92 22.55
CA MET A 506 8.46 21.24 22.23
C MET A 506 7.57 20.54 23.27
N ARG A 507 6.73 21.27 23.99
CA ARG A 507 5.88 20.77 25.09
C ARG A 507 4.43 21.18 24.90
N ALA A 508 3.51 20.33 25.34
CA ALA A 508 2.09 20.65 25.31
C ALA A 508 1.73 21.83 26.22
N LYS A 509 0.76 22.61 25.74
CA LYS A 509 0.03 23.61 26.52
C LYS A 509 -1.45 23.31 26.53
N THR A 510 -2.09 23.62 27.65
CA THR A 510 -3.54 23.64 27.78
C THR A 510 -4.14 24.91 27.16
N SER A 511 -5.45 24.91 26.99
CA SER A 511 -6.24 25.99 26.42
C SER A 511 -6.17 27.30 27.22
N ASP A 512 -5.75 27.24 28.50
CA ASP A 512 -5.48 28.42 29.35
C ASP A 512 -4.00 28.90 29.30
N GLY A 513 -3.18 28.32 28.41
CA GLY A 513 -1.80 28.75 28.16
C GLY A 513 -0.74 28.14 29.08
N LYS A 514 -1.11 27.24 30.00
CA LYS A 514 -0.16 26.59 30.92
C LYS A 514 0.51 25.39 30.29
N TRP A 515 1.77 25.15 30.65
CA TRP A 515 2.48 23.93 30.29
C TRP A 515 1.86 22.71 30.98
N LYS A 516 1.75 21.60 30.25
CA LYS A 516 1.37 20.31 30.85
C LYS A 516 2.43 19.86 31.85
N VAL A 517 1.98 19.41 33.01
CA VAL A 517 2.80 18.85 34.10
C VAL A 517 2.14 17.58 34.67
N PRO A 518 2.91 16.56 35.10
CA PRO A 518 4.36 16.44 34.97
C PRO A 518 4.80 16.31 33.51
N PHE A 519 6.07 16.63 33.22
CA PHE A 519 6.66 16.46 31.88
C PHE A 519 7.74 15.37 31.93
N ASN A 520 7.65 14.40 31.02
CA ASN A 520 8.62 13.34 30.84
C ASN A 520 8.98 13.21 29.35
N PRO A 521 10.22 13.56 28.95
CA PRO A 521 10.58 13.63 27.53
C PRO A 521 10.73 12.27 26.85
N VAL A 522 10.78 11.16 27.60
CA VAL A 522 10.84 9.79 27.06
C VAL A 522 9.51 9.04 27.20
N TYR A 523 8.45 9.73 27.67
CA TYR A 523 7.13 9.12 27.78
C TYR A 523 6.47 8.99 26.41
N SER A 524 5.93 7.81 26.14
CA SER A 524 5.17 7.50 24.94
C SER A 524 3.96 6.64 25.31
N GLU A 525 2.80 7.04 24.82
CA GLU A 525 1.57 6.24 24.91
C GLU A 525 0.81 6.40 23.60
N HIS A 526 0.58 5.29 22.91
CA HIS A 526 -0.04 5.27 21.59
C HIS A 526 -1.46 5.88 21.65
N ARG A 527 -1.72 6.90 20.82
CA ARG A 527 -3.01 7.62 20.66
C ARG A 527 -3.59 8.29 21.90
N ASN A 528 -2.84 8.40 22.99
CA ASN A 528 -3.34 8.96 24.25
C ASN A 528 -2.32 9.91 24.92
N HIS A 529 -1.45 10.53 24.12
CA HIS A 529 -0.37 11.38 24.59
C HIS A 529 -0.16 12.60 23.68
N GLU A 530 0.77 13.50 24.03
CA GLU A 530 1.06 14.72 23.24
C GLU A 530 1.77 14.45 21.90
N TYR A 531 2.42 13.29 21.79
CA TYR A 531 3.28 12.93 20.67
C TYR A 531 2.71 11.70 19.93
N THR A 532 2.51 11.81 18.61
CA THR A 532 1.97 10.73 17.77
C THR A 532 3.06 9.68 17.54
N GLU A 533 2.91 8.48 18.10
CA GLU A 533 3.88 7.38 17.90
C GLU A 533 5.34 7.76 18.20
N GLY A 534 5.54 8.61 19.21
CA GLY A 534 6.88 9.07 19.57
C GLY A 534 6.95 9.71 20.94
N THR A 535 8.00 10.50 21.13
CA THR A 535 8.32 11.22 22.37
C THR A 535 8.71 12.66 22.08
N ALA A 536 8.91 13.46 23.15
CA ALA A 536 9.42 14.82 23.03
C ALA A 536 10.81 14.88 22.38
N TRP A 537 11.64 13.84 22.59
CA TRP A 537 12.96 13.73 21.97
C TRP A 537 12.89 13.65 20.46
N GLN A 538 11.90 12.97 19.90
CA GLN A 538 11.77 12.76 18.47
C GLN A 538 11.08 13.95 17.79
N TYR A 539 9.96 14.41 18.36
CA TYR A 539 9.15 15.46 17.72
C TYR A 539 9.74 16.86 17.81
N SER A 540 10.59 17.16 18.79
CA SER A 540 11.11 18.53 18.96
C SER A 540 11.96 19.04 17.79
N TRP A 541 12.32 18.16 16.85
CA TRP A 541 13.08 18.49 15.65
C TRP A 541 12.21 18.75 14.42
N PHE A 542 10.89 18.54 14.49
CA PHE A 542 10.00 18.65 13.33
C PHE A 542 9.65 20.12 13.01
N VAL A 543 10.66 20.87 12.52
CA VAL A 543 10.53 22.22 11.98
C VAL A 543 11.34 22.32 10.67
N PRO A 544 11.05 21.47 9.66
CA PRO A 544 11.88 21.38 8.46
C PRO A 544 11.82 22.64 7.59
N HIS A 545 10.75 23.43 7.69
CA HIS A 545 10.57 24.68 6.94
C HIS A 545 11.35 25.87 7.49
N ASP A 546 11.81 25.81 8.76
CA ASP A 546 12.51 26.92 9.42
C ASP A 546 13.54 26.42 10.46
N VAL A 547 14.53 25.66 9.99
CA VAL A 547 15.60 25.12 10.86
C VAL A 547 16.39 26.24 11.56
N GLU A 548 16.64 27.36 10.89
CA GLU A 548 17.31 28.51 11.48
C GLU A 548 16.46 29.17 12.58
N GLY A 549 15.15 29.26 12.38
CA GLY A 549 14.21 29.67 13.42
C GLY A 549 14.19 28.72 14.61
N LEU A 550 14.22 27.40 14.38
CA LEU A 550 14.36 26.43 15.47
C LEU A 550 15.67 26.64 16.25
N ILE A 551 16.80 26.84 15.57
CA ILE A 551 18.09 27.15 16.20
C ILE A 551 17.99 28.41 17.07
N SER A 552 17.29 29.45 16.59
CA SER A 552 17.12 30.71 17.31
C SER A 552 16.32 30.60 18.63
N LEU A 553 15.59 29.50 18.83
CA LEU A 553 14.85 29.26 20.09
C LEU A 553 15.77 28.81 21.23
N PHE A 554 16.95 28.27 20.91
CA PHE A 554 17.94 27.86 21.89
C PHE A 554 18.79 29.05 22.34
N GLU A 555 19.35 28.97 23.56
CA GLU A 555 20.22 30.02 24.10
C GLU A 555 21.42 30.33 23.20
N SER A 556 21.93 29.32 22.51
CA SER A 556 22.99 29.46 21.50
C SER A 556 22.98 28.29 20.52
N LYS A 557 23.72 28.44 19.41
CA LYS A 557 23.94 27.36 18.44
C LYS A 557 24.64 26.15 19.06
N GLU A 558 25.56 26.38 19.99
CA GLU A 558 26.25 25.32 20.73
C GLU A 558 25.25 24.52 21.57
N LYS A 559 24.27 25.18 22.22
CA LYS A 559 23.22 24.50 22.98
C LYS A 559 22.27 23.68 22.10
N PHE A 560 21.97 24.16 20.89
CA PHE A 560 21.24 23.39 19.90
C PHE A 560 22.01 22.11 19.51
N ILE A 561 23.30 22.23 19.22
CA ILE A 561 24.16 21.08 18.86
C ILE A 561 24.27 20.09 20.03
N GLU A 562 24.51 20.56 21.25
CA GLU A 562 24.56 19.72 22.45
C GLU A 562 23.25 18.93 22.64
N LYS A 563 22.10 19.57 22.40
CA LYS A 563 20.79 18.91 22.46
C LYS A 563 20.63 17.85 21.37
N LEU A 564 21.09 18.14 20.16
CA LEU A 564 21.03 17.21 19.03
C LEU A 564 21.93 16.00 19.26
N ASP A 565 23.16 16.21 19.71
CA ASP A 565 24.07 15.10 20.10
C ASP A 565 23.44 14.24 21.19
N SER A 566 22.75 14.86 22.15
CA SER A 566 22.05 14.15 23.24
C SER A 566 20.95 13.22 22.74
N LEU A 567 20.33 13.49 21.58
CA LEU A 567 19.37 12.59 20.94
C LEU A 567 19.98 11.20 20.71
N PHE A 568 21.21 11.14 20.20
CA PHE A 568 21.88 9.89 19.81
C PHE A 568 22.60 9.20 20.97
N ILE A 569 22.85 9.90 22.07
CA ILE A 569 23.64 9.41 23.21
C ILE A 569 22.74 9.01 24.40
N THR A 570 21.56 9.62 24.54
CA THR A 570 20.58 9.28 25.59
C THR A 570 20.14 7.83 25.48
N SER A 571 19.80 7.20 26.61
CA SER A 571 19.28 5.83 26.62
C SER A 571 18.05 5.66 25.72
N SER A 572 17.97 4.57 24.95
CA SER A 572 16.81 4.20 24.13
C SER A 572 15.57 3.73 24.91
N LYS A 573 15.61 3.77 26.25
CA LYS A 573 14.48 3.39 27.08
C LYS A 573 13.30 4.35 26.85
N LEU A 574 12.15 3.79 26.52
CA LEU A 574 10.85 4.48 26.53
C LEU A 574 10.15 4.25 27.88
N GLU A 575 9.35 5.21 28.31
CA GLU A 575 8.46 5.08 29.46
C GLU A 575 7.00 5.24 29.03
N GLY A 576 6.08 4.65 29.76
CA GLY A 576 4.66 4.65 29.43
C GLY A 576 4.07 3.24 29.36
N PRO A 577 2.73 3.11 29.48
CA PRO A 577 2.08 1.80 29.56
C PRO A 577 2.02 1.08 28.21
N ASN A 578 2.04 1.83 27.10
CA ASN A 578 1.84 1.29 25.76
C ASN A 578 2.54 2.17 24.69
N PRO A 579 3.89 2.21 24.66
CA PRO A 579 4.61 2.87 23.56
C PRO A 579 4.27 2.19 22.22
N SER A 580 4.31 2.95 21.12
CA SER A 580 4.04 2.36 19.79
C SER A 580 5.07 1.30 19.44
N ASN A 581 4.62 0.16 18.89
CA ASN A 581 5.50 -0.90 18.41
C ASN A 581 6.33 -0.45 17.19
N ASP A 582 5.89 0.62 16.50
CA ASP A 582 6.54 1.24 15.36
C ASP A 582 7.85 1.96 15.78
N ILE A 583 7.98 2.34 17.05
CA ILE A 583 9.21 2.97 17.58
C ILE A 583 10.29 1.90 17.73
N SER A 584 11.10 1.73 16.69
CA SER A 584 12.14 0.71 16.59
C SER A 584 13.41 1.28 15.95
N GLY A 585 14.44 0.45 15.70
CA GLY A 585 15.67 0.93 15.04
C GLY A 585 16.52 1.90 15.86
N MET A 586 16.32 1.96 17.18
CA MET A 586 16.79 3.04 18.03
C MET A 586 18.33 3.23 18.05
N ILE A 587 18.79 4.46 17.83
CA ILE A 587 20.16 4.93 18.16
C ILE A 587 20.01 6.06 19.17
N GLY A 588 20.18 5.72 20.45
CA GLY A 588 19.74 6.61 21.52
C GLY A 588 18.22 6.78 21.48
N GLN A 589 17.73 8.02 21.38
CA GLN A 589 16.31 8.37 21.20
C GLN A 589 15.93 8.65 19.73
N TYR A 590 16.87 8.58 18.77
CA TYR A 590 16.55 8.55 17.35
C TYR A 590 15.91 7.19 17.02
N ALA A 591 14.76 7.18 16.36
CA ALA A 591 14.04 5.99 15.88
C ALA A 591 13.80 6.13 14.38
#